data_AF-A0A1H9EXK2-F1
#
_entry.id   AF-A0A1H9EXK2-F1
#
_cell.length_a   1.000
_cell.length_b   1.000
_cell.length_c   1.000
_cell.angle_alpha   90.00
_cell.angle_beta   90.00
_cell.angle_gamma   90.00
#
_symmetry.space_group_name_H-M   'P 1'
#
loop_
_entity.id
_entity.type
_entity.pdbx_description
1 polymer ?
#
loop_
_entity_poly.entity_id
_entity_poly.type
_entity_poly.pdbx_seq_one_letter_code
_entity_poly.pdbx_strand_id
1 'polypeptide(L)'
;MKYIYNSPIPEAAQTSERDRLGQQLAEAGILQEDGAIVESLSSEAADLSLSGQYRWGAEISEMLATELDELADSSLPTLPLYRRGGGYSNAGYYEIASADVEPLHANDRSVWAFALSLTAVGKKGSFFRALEPNPYQLDHEFGNDTDALVGVPSAASKVQWYNASGDGTRAPASPIETRSSAASDVDVYDLTDASWYDPPPYDENPPTLIYAVDYPDEVPCGVRVYDTRGYDSKFTTEGIRQWQTVHSTEHDIGTEIVMSNALIRLRLDEPNGTLEAEEWDSGTDSWTTVGLEADQPATVSLFDVDLMDVTMVRARAQLTFDIDDELFSLNAIVNRGHNDIQFSVPENETGPVPQSLEDWLSPVASTSIADANASKTLVSRSDVRR
;
A
#
# COMPACT_ATOMS: atom_id res chain seq x y z
N MET A 1 7.39 -4.97 -20.01
CA MET A 1 7.69 -5.52 -18.68
C MET A 1 6.37 -5.72 -17.94
N LYS A 2 6.20 -6.90 -17.32
CA LYS A 2 5.04 -7.22 -16.48
C LYS A 2 5.30 -6.76 -15.05
N TYR A 3 4.23 -6.55 -14.30
CA TYR A 3 4.27 -6.15 -12.89
C TYR A 3 3.18 -6.89 -12.13
N ILE A 4 3.53 -7.42 -10.97
CA ILE A 4 2.58 -7.76 -9.92
C ILE A 4 2.66 -6.63 -8.90
N TYR A 5 1.57 -5.87 -8.74
CA TYR A 5 1.60 -4.62 -7.99
C TYR A 5 2.74 -3.68 -8.46
N ASN A 6 3.71 -3.31 -7.62
CA ASN A 6 4.89 -2.54 -7.99
C ASN A 6 6.11 -3.39 -8.38
N SER A 7 6.09 -4.70 -8.11
CA SER A 7 7.25 -5.57 -8.31
C SER A 7 7.37 -5.94 -9.80
N PRO A 8 8.50 -5.61 -10.46
CA PRO A 8 8.71 -5.95 -11.86
C PRO A 8 8.87 -7.45 -12.02
N ILE A 9 8.23 -8.01 -13.04
CA ILE A 9 8.36 -9.40 -13.48
C ILE A 9 9.04 -9.39 -14.86
N PRO A 10 10.37 -9.64 -14.92
CA PRO A 10 11.14 -9.65 -16.15
C PRO A 10 10.59 -10.66 -17.17
N GLU A 11 10.58 -10.24 -18.44
CA GLU A 11 10.35 -11.15 -19.56
C GLU A 11 11.73 -11.68 -20.00
N ALA A 12 12.17 -12.80 -19.42
CA ALA A 12 13.37 -13.50 -19.89
C ALA A 12 12.98 -14.62 -20.87
N ALA A 13 13.91 -15.04 -21.73
CA ALA A 13 13.69 -15.99 -22.84
C ALA A 13 13.12 -17.37 -22.45
N GLN A 14 12.96 -17.67 -21.16
CA GLN A 14 12.33 -18.88 -20.62
C GLN A 14 11.30 -18.56 -19.52
N THR A 15 10.46 -17.54 -19.68
CA THR A 15 9.23 -17.47 -18.88
C THR A 15 8.30 -18.58 -19.35
N SER A 16 8.17 -19.66 -18.59
CA SER A 16 7.10 -20.63 -18.81
C SER A 16 5.85 -20.14 -18.11
N GLU A 17 4.95 -19.50 -18.85
CA GLU A 17 3.58 -19.26 -18.38
C GLU A 17 2.78 -20.55 -18.59
N ARG A 18 2.21 -21.09 -17.53
CA ARG A 18 1.27 -22.22 -17.61
C ARG A 18 -0.03 -21.79 -16.97
N ASP A 19 -1.06 -21.61 -17.79
CA ASP A 19 -2.44 -21.41 -17.36
C ASP A 19 -3.10 -22.79 -17.30
N ARG A 20 -3.23 -23.34 -16.09
CA ARG A 20 -3.78 -24.69 -15.88
C ARG A 20 -5.31 -24.68 -15.95
N LEU A 21 -5.96 -23.62 -15.45
CA LEU A 21 -7.41 -23.51 -15.43
C LEU A 21 -7.96 -23.31 -16.85
N GLY A 22 -7.32 -22.45 -17.65
CA GLY A 22 -7.67 -22.27 -19.06
C GLY A 22 -7.47 -23.54 -19.89
N GLN A 23 -6.40 -24.31 -19.62
CA GLN A 23 -6.19 -25.61 -20.26
C GLN A 23 -7.23 -26.64 -19.83
N GLN A 24 -7.55 -26.75 -18.54
CA GLN A 24 -8.56 -27.69 -18.05
C GLN A 24 -9.97 -27.34 -18.53
N LEU A 25 -10.33 -26.05 -18.60
CA LEU A 25 -11.59 -25.59 -19.19
C LEU A 25 -11.65 -25.84 -20.70
N ALA A 26 -10.55 -25.63 -21.42
CA ALA A 26 -10.48 -25.96 -22.84
C ALA A 26 -10.56 -27.48 -23.09
N GLU A 27 -9.92 -28.29 -22.25
CA GLU A 27 -9.94 -29.75 -22.34
C GLU A 27 -11.33 -30.31 -21.94
N ALA A 28 -11.97 -29.74 -20.91
CA ALA A 28 -13.34 -30.07 -20.53
C ALA A 28 -14.38 -29.60 -21.58
N GLY A 29 -14.14 -28.47 -22.23
CA GLY A 29 -14.97 -27.96 -23.33
C GLY A 29 -14.86 -28.79 -24.61
N ILE A 30 -13.75 -29.50 -24.82
CA ILE A 30 -13.56 -30.46 -25.92
C ILE A 30 -14.20 -31.82 -25.60
N LEU A 31 -14.35 -32.17 -24.32
CA LEU A 31 -14.90 -33.46 -23.86
C LEU A 31 -16.39 -33.42 -23.52
N GLN A 32 -17.09 -32.29 -23.67
CA GLN A 32 -18.56 -32.24 -23.55
C GLN A 32 -19.26 -32.71 -24.84
N GLU A 33 -19.06 -33.98 -25.17
CA GLU A 33 -20.07 -34.84 -25.80
C GLU A 33 -20.25 -36.02 -24.81
N ASP A 34 -21.26 -35.90 -23.94
CA ASP A 34 -21.70 -36.85 -22.90
C ASP A 34 -20.89 -37.01 -21.59
N GLY A 35 -21.38 -36.32 -20.54
CA GLY A 35 -21.77 -36.96 -19.28
C GLY A 35 -20.70 -37.25 -18.21
N ALA A 36 -20.53 -36.31 -17.26
CA ALA A 36 -20.49 -36.52 -15.80
C ALA A 36 -19.81 -35.32 -15.13
N ILE A 37 -20.56 -34.57 -14.32
CA ILE A 37 -20.00 -33.52 -13.47
C ILE A 37 -19.29 -34.24 -12.32
N VAL A 38 -17.96 -34.31 -12.41
CA VAL A 38 -17.12 -34.73 -11.28
C VAL A 38 -16.86 -33.49 -10.44
N GLU A 39 -17.45 -33.43 -9.25
CA GLU A 39 -16.98 -32.59 -8.15
C GLU A 39 -15.57 -33.08 -7.78
N SER A 40 -14.57 -32.52 -8.45
CA SER A 40 -13.17 -32.67 -8.11
C SER A 40 -12.87 -31.70 -6.96
N LEU A 41 -12.88 -32.22 -5.73
CA LEU A 41 -12.07 -31.70 -4.64
C LEU A 41 -10.59 -31.69 -5.10
N SER A 42 -10.14 -30.58 -5.66
CA SER A 42 -8.73 -30.35 -5.95
C SER A 42 -8.17 -29.39 -4.91
N SER A 43 -7.22 -29.89 -4.11
CA SER A 43 -6.18 -29.11 -3.44
C SER A 43 -5.77 -27.91 -4.29
N GLU A 44 -5.78 -26.71 -3.70
CA GLU A 44 -5.46 -25.41 -4.31
C GLU A 44 -4.32 -25.50 -5.33
N ALA A 45 -4.68 -25.61 -6.60
CA ALA A 45 -3.72 -25.51 -7.69
C ALA A 45 -3.70 -24.04 -8.12
N ALA A 46 -2.53 -23.42 -8.11
CA ALA A 46 -2.36 -22.07 -8.65
C ALA A 46 -2.83 -22.01 -10.11
N ASP A 47 -3.62 -20.98 -10.43
CA ASP A 47 -4.19 -20.76 -11.76
C ASP A 47 -3.15 -20.32 -12.78
N LEU A 48 -2.18 -19.52 -12.31
CA LEU A 48 -1.10 -18.97 -13.12
C LEU A 48 0.24 -19.13 -12.42
N SER A 49 1.17 -19.83 -13.07
CA SER A 49 2.57 -19.87 -12.64
C SER A 49 3.44 -18.99 -13.53
N LEU A 50 4.23 -18.11 -12.91
CA LEU A 50 5.21 -17.26 -13.55
C LEU A 50 6.61 -17.63 -13.05
N SER A 51 7.58 -17.76 -13.94
CA SER A 51 8.98 -18.01 -13.55
C SER A 51 9.92 -17.16 -14.38
N GLY A 52 11.05 -16.79 -13.79
CA GLY A 52 12.00 -15.92 -14.45
C GLY A 52 13.25 -15.69 -13.64
N GLN A 53 14.03 -14.70 -14.04
CA GLN A 53 15.28 -14.34 -13.38
C GLN A 53 15.49 -12.83 -13.38
N TYR A 54 15.94 -12.30 -12.25
CA TYR A 54 16.53 -10.97 -12.14
C TYR A 54 17.99 -11.05 -12.54
N ARG A 55 18.42 -10.20 -13.49
CA ARG A 55 19.79 -10.16 -14.04
C ARG A 55 20.26 -8.71 -14.19
N TRP A 56 20.09 -7.92 -13.13
CA TRP A 56 20.36 -6.48 -13.12
C TRP A 56 21.56 -6.10 -12.23
N GLY A 57 22.47 -7.05 -12.03
CA GLY A 57 23.60 -6.90 -11.11
C GLY A 57 23.22 -7.31 -9.68
N ALA A 58 24.23 -7.45 -8.82
CA ALA A 58 24.04 -8.01 -7.48
C ALA A 58 23.04 -7.18 -6.65
N GLU A 59 23.30 -5.89 -6.50
CA GLU A 59 22.53 -5.01 -5.61
C GLU A 59 21.06 -4.89 -6.00
N ILE A 60 20.76 -4.74 -7.29
CA ILE A 60 19.38 -4.56 -7.79
C ILE A 60 18.65 -5.90 -7.86
N SER A 61 19.34 -6.97 -8.25
CA SER A 61 18.68 -8.29 -8.34
C SER A 61 18.34 -8.84 -6.97
N GLU A 62 19.21 -8.62 -5.97
CA GLU A 62 18.94 -8.96 -4.58
C GLU A 62 17.80 -8.13 -4.00
N MET A 63 17.84 -6.80 -4.17
CA MET A 63 16.75 -5.91 -3.73
C MET A 63 15.39 -6.39 -4.24
N LEU A 64 15.26 -6.62 -5.55
CA LEU A 64 13.98 -7.03 -6.14
C LEU A 64 13.57 -8.46 -5.78
N ALA A 65 14.55 -9.32 -5.53
CA ALA A 65 14.29 -10.66 -5.02
C ALA A 65 13.66 -10.58 -3.63
N THR A 66 14.27 -9.81 -2.73
CA THR A 66 13.74 -9.57 -1.38
C THR A 66 12.36 -8.89 -1.41
N GLU A 67 12.15 -7.89 -2.26
CA GLU A 67 10.83 -7.26 -2.41
C GLU A 67 9.75 -8.25 -2.86
N LEU A 68 10.08 -9.19 -3.75
CA LEU A 68 9.13 -10.19 -4.23
C LEU A 68 8.83 -11.23 -3.14
N ASP A 69 9.84 -11.62 -2.38
CA ASP A 69 9.73 -12.53 -1.23
C ASP A 69 8.82 -11.92 -0.16
N GLU A 70 9.12 -10.69 0.28
CA GLU A 70 8.28 -9.95 1.24
C GLU A 70 6.86 -9.71 0.72
N LEU A 71 6.70 -9.43 -0.58
CA LEU A 71 5.38 -9.25 -1.16
C LEU A 71 4.54 -10.53 -1.09
N ALA A 72 5.17 -11.70 -1.22
CA ALA A 72 4.50 -12.99 -1.13
C ALA A 72 4.04 -13.32 0.29
N ASP A 73 4.81 -12.91 1.29
CA ASP A 73 4.48 -13.09 2.71
C ASP A 73 3.64 -11.93 3.30
N SER A 74 3.42 -10.87 2.52
CA SER A 74 2.63 -9.72 2.96
C SER A 74 1.15 -10.05 3.16
N SER A 75 0.48 -9.29 4.04
CA SER A 75 -0.96 -9.38 4.27
C SER A 75 -1.82 -8.69 3.19
N LEU A 76 -1.22 -8.30 2.06
CA LEU A 76 -1.91 -7.62 0.98
C LEU A 76 -2.88 -8.59 0.27
N PRO A 77 -4.20 -8.31 0.25
CA PRO A 77 -5.18 -9.28 -0.21
C PRO A 77 -5.09 -9.47 -1.72
N THR A 78 -5.46 -8.45 -2.51
CA THR A 78 -5.60 -8.63 -3.96
C THR A 78 -4.77 -7.64 -4.78
N LEU A 79 -3.80 -8.18 -5.51
CA LEU A 79 -2.80 -7.46 -6.27
C LEU A 79 -3.17 -7.36 -7.76
N PRO A 80 -2.93 -6.22 -8.43
CA PRO A 80 -3.08 -6.13 -9.88
C PRO A 80 -1.87 -6.75 -10.58
N LEU A 81 -2.11 -7.71 -11.49
CA LEU A 81 -1.11 -8.20 -12.45
C LEU A 81 -1.35 -7.52 -13.79
N TYR A 82 -0.33 -6.84 -14.33
CA TYR A 82 -0.47 -6.05 -15.55
C TYR A 82 0.85 -5.88 -16.31
N ARG A 83 0.77 -5.26 -17.49
CA ARG A 83 1.92 -4.86 -18.30
C ARG A 83 1.84 -3.35 -18.54
N ARG A 84 2.95 -2.64 -18.32
CA ARG A 84 3.04 -1.21 -18.71
C ARG A 84 3.23 -1.08 -20.22
N GLY A 85 2.52 -0.14 -20.85
CA GLY A 85 2.69 0.19 -22.27
C GLY A 85 2.05 -0.79 -23.26
N GLY A 86 1.11 -1.64 -22.85
CA GLY A 86 0.40 -2.54 -23.76
C GLY A 86 -0.58 -3.48 -23.08
N GLY A 87 -1.33 -4.24 -23.89
CA GLY A 87 -2.24 -5.28 -23.40
C GLY A 87 -1.52 -6.51 -22.86
N TYR A 88 -2.14 -7.16 -21.89
CA TYR A 88 -1.75 -8.46 -21.35
C TYR A 88 -3.00 -9.29 -21.13
N SER A 89 -3.10 -10.46 -21.78
CA SER A 89 -4.32 -11.30 -21.77
C SER A 89 -4.69 -11.79 -20.37
N ASN A 90 -3.67 -12.05 -19.56
CA ASN A 90 -3.78 -12.49 -18.18
C ASN A 90 -3.71 -11.30 -17.21
N ALA A 91 -3.99 -10.08 -17.68
CA ALA A 91 -4.16 -8.95 -16.77
C ALA A 91 -5.41 -9.17 -15.92
N GLY A 92 -5.28 -8.91 -14.62
CA GLY A 92 -6.28 -9.32 -13.65
C GLY A 92 -5.90 -8.95 -12.22
N TYR A 93 -6.78 -9.31 -11.32
CA TYR A 93 -6.61 -9.29 -9.89
C TYR A 93 -6.23 -10.70 -9.43
N TYR A 94 -5.15 -10.79 -8.65
CA TYR A 94 -4.56 -12.06 -8.22
C TYR A 94 -4.18 -11.99 -6.75
N GLU A 95 -4.19 -13.15 -6.12
CA GLU A 95 -3.57 -13.43 -4.82
C GLU A 95 -2.27 -14.22 -5.07
N ILE A 96 -1.23 -13.94 -4.27
CA ILE A 96 0.01 -14.72 -4.31
C ILE A 96 -0.22 -15.96 -3.47
N ALA A 97 -0.13 -17.14 -4.10
CA ALA A 97 -0.22 -18.41 -3.40
C ALA A 97 1.14 -18.86 -2.85
N SER A 98 2.21 -18.58 -3.59
CA SER A 98 3.59 -18.76 -3.14
C SER A 98 4.56 -17.99 -4.02
N ALA A 99 5.70 -17.60 -3.47
CA ALA A 99 6.89 -17.22 -4.22
C ALA A 99 8.09 -18.02 -3.72
N ASP A 100 8.87 -18.57 -4.63
CA ASP A 100 10.18 -19.14 -4.35
C ASP A 100 11.22 -18.24 -5.02
N VAL A 101 12.07 -17.59 -4.23
CA VAL A 101 13.09 -16.66 -4.73
C VAL A 101 14.46 -17.06 -4.21
N GLU A 102 15.38 -17.41 -5.11
CA GLU A 102 16.69 -17.94 -4.73
C GLU A 102 17.81 -17.41 -5.64
N PRO A 103 19.04 -17.23 -5.12
CA PRO A 103 20.19 -16.95 -5.97
C PRO A 103 20.46 -18.15 -6.88
N LEU A 104 20.71 -17.92 -8.17
CA LEU A 104 20.96 -19.01 -9.13
C LEU A 104 22.24 -19.80 -8.78
N HIS A 105 23.21 -19.13 -8.15
CA HIS A 105 24.45 -19.72 -7.68
C HIS A 105 24.77 -19.20 -6.28
N ALA A 106 25.18 -20.09 -5.38
CA ALA A 106 25.51 -19.72 -3.99
C ALA A 106 26.60 -18.64 -3.88
N ASN A 107 27.49 -18.54 -4.87
CA ASN A 107 28.61 -17.58 -4.88
C ASN A 107 28.37 -16.36 -5.77
N ASP A 108 27.23 -16.28 -6.47
CA ASP A 108 26.94 -15.18 -7.40
C ASP A 108 25.52 -14.66 -7.16
N ARG A 109 25.46 -13.49 -6.52
CA ARG A 109 24.22 -12.76 -6.22
C ARG A 109 23.75 -11.87 -7.38
N SER A 110 24.46 -11.86 -8.50
CA SER A 110 24.07 -11.06 -9.68
C SER A 110 22.86 -11.61 -10.43
N VAL A 111 22.47 -12.86 -10.15
CA VAL A 111 21.32 -13.51 -10.76
C VAL A 111 20.48 -14.22 -9.71
N TRP A 112 19.21 -13.83 -9.64
CA TRP A 112 18.22 -14.46 -8.77
C TRP A 112 17.12 -15.08 -9.64
N ALA A 113 16.77 -16.33 -9.37
CA ALA A 113 15.64 -17.00 -9.99
C ALA A 113 14.40 -16.84 -9.11
N PHE A 114 13.24 -16.70 -9.74
CA PHE A 114 11.97 -16.70 -9.04
C PHE A 114 10.97 -17.66 -9.70
N ALA A 115 10.12 -18.26 -8.88
CA ALA A 115 8.91 -18.96 -9.28
C ALA A 115 7.74 -18.43 -8.44
N LEU A 116 6.73 -17.88 -9.10
CA LEU A 116 5.56 -17.24 -8.50
C LEU A 116 4.32 -18.04 -8.90
N SER A 117 3.52 -18.41 -7.91
CA SER A 117 2.25 -19.09 -8.07
C SER A 117 1.13 -18.13 -7.69
N LEU A 118 0.17 -17.91 -8.60
CA LEU A 118 -0.90 -16.95 -8.43
C LEU A 118 -2.27 -17.60 -8.55
N THR A 119 -3.20 -17.19 -7.69
CA THR A 119 -4.62 -17.56 -7.74
C THR A 119 -5.42 -16.41 -8.35
N ALA A 120 -6.23 -16.68 -9.36
CA ALA A 120 -6.97 -15.66 -10.07
C ALA A 120 -8.25 -15.28 -9.30
N VAL A 121 -8.32 -14.02 -8.86
CA VAL A 121 -9.51 -13.48 -8.19
C VAL A 121 -10.52 -12.97 -9.21
N GLY A 122 -10.05 -12.23 -10.23
CA GLY A 122 -10.93 -11.75 -11.28
C GLY A 122 -10.34 -10.65 -12.16
N LYS A 123 -11.19 -9.94 -12.89
CA LYS A 123 -10.80 -8.83 -13.77
C LYS A 123 -11.62 -7.59 -13.50
N LYS A 124 -11.19 -6.44 -14.01
CA LYS A 124 -11.92 -5.15 -13.93
C LYS A 124 -13.36 -5.20 -14.48
N GLY A 125 -13.65 -6.17 -15.36
CA GLY A 125 -14.98 -6.41 -15.92
C GLY A 125 -15.92 -7.17 -14.97
N SER A 126 -15.38 -7.86 -13.96
CA SER A 126 -16.13 -8.61 -12.95
C SER A 126 -16.18 -7.91 -11.60
N PHE A 127 -15.18 -7.09 -11.27
CA PHE A 127 -15.07 -6.42 -9.97
C PHE A 127 -14.94 -4.89 -10.11
N PHE A 128 -15.34 -4.18 -9.05
CA PHE A 128 -14.90 -2.83 -8.73
C PHE A 128 -13.81 -2.89 -7.66
N ARG A 129 -12.90 -1.92 -7.66
CA ARG A 129 -12.08 -1.66 -6.46
C ARG A 129 -12.96 -1.03 -5.40
N ALA A 130 -12.71 -1.38 -4.15
CA ALA A 130 -13.43 -0.84 -3.00
C ALA A 130 -12.45 -0.32 -1.95
N LEU A 131 -12.83 0.78 -1.29
CA LEU A 131 -12.25 1.22 -0.02
C LEU A 131 -13.30 1.04 1.05
N GLU A 132 -13.01 0.18 2.00
CA GLU A 132 -13.87 -0.13 3.15
C GLU A 132 -13.27 0.54 4.38
N PRO A 133 -13.80 1.70 4.79
CA PRO A 133 -13.39 2.38 6.01
C PRO A 133 -13.94 1.67 7.25
N ASN A 134 -13.16 1.70 8.33
CA ASN A 134 -13.56 1.28 9.67
C ASN A 134 -13.20 2.37 10.68
N PRO A 135 -13.87 3.53 10.61
CA PRO A 135 -13.40 4.74 11.23
C PRO A 135 -13.43 4.66 12.75
N TYR A 136 -12.41 5.23 13.39
CA TYR A 136 -12.31 5.30 14.85
C TYR A 136 -11.67 6.61 15.29
N GLN A 137 -11.83 6.94 16.57
CA GLN A 137 -11.27 8.16 17.14
C GLN A 137 -9.84 7.89 17.62
N LEU A 138 -8.90 8.73 17.17
CA LEU A 138 -7.53 8.75 17.66
C LEU A 138 -7.44 9.54 18.97
N ASP A 139 -6.48 9.15 19.82
CA ASP A 139 -6.12 9.87 21.04
C ASP A 139 -4.81 10.63 20.84
N HIS A 140 -4.88 11.95 20.77
CA HIS A 140 -3.73 12.86 20.67
C HIS A 140 -4.12 14.32 20.96
N GLU A 141 -3.14 15.17 21.24
CA GLU A 141 -3.32 16.58 21.57
C GLU A 141 -3.19 17.56 20.38
N PHE A 142 -2.72 17.10 19.21
CA PHE A 142 -2.45 17.95 18.03
C PHE A 142 -3.66 18.71 17.45
N GLY A 143 -4.90 18.33 17.80
CA GLY A 143 -6.11 18.96 17.26
C GLY A 143 -7.39 18.22 17.63
N ASN A 144 -8.51 18.61 17.02
CA ASN A 144 -9.83 18.02 17.28
C ASN A 144 -10.75 17.99 16.05
N ASP A 145 -10.18 18.06 14.84
CA ASP A 145 -10.97 17.96 13.61
C ASP A 145 -11.55 16.54 13.46
N THR A 146 -12.74 16.41 12.89
CA THR A 146 -13.47 15.13 12.81
C THR A 146 -13.57 14.58 11.39
N ASP A 147 -12.79 15.16 10.47
CA ASP A 147 -12.87 14.83 9.05
C ASP A 147 -12.21 13.47 8.79
N ALA A 148 -13.01 12.48 8.41
CA ALA A 148 -12.56 11.15 8.03
C ALA A 148 -12.33 11.11 6.52
N LEU A 149 -11.10 11.40 6.10
CA LEU A 149 -10.74 11.54 4.69
C LEU A 149 -10.16 10.26 4.10
N VAL A 150 -10.53 9.94 2.86
CA VAL A 150 -9.98 8.83 2.09
C VAL A 150 -9.59 9.27 0.67
N GLY A 151 -8.39 8.90 0.23
CA GLY A 151 -7.92 9.16 -1.13
C GLY A 151 -8.27 8.04 -2.11
N VAL A 152 -8.59 8.37 -3.36
CA VAL A 152 -8.76 7.47 -4.52
C VAL A 152 -7.90 8.00 -5.68
N PRO A 153 -7.28 7.16 -6.53
CA PRO A 153 -6.56 7.67 -7.70
C PRO A 153 -7.46 8.56 -8.57
N SER A 154 -7.01 9.74 -8.97
CA SER A 154 -7.83 10.67 -9.78
C SER A 154 -8.17 10.11 -11.17
N ALA A 155 -7.36 9.17 -11.67
CA ALA A 155 -7.64 8.39 -12.88
C ALA A 155 -8.83 7.41 -12.74
N ALA A 156 -9.36 7.23 -11.53
CA ALA A 156 -10.51 6.35 -11.31
C ALA A 156 -11.78 6.90 -11.96
N SER A 157 -12.69 6.00 -12.30
CA SER A 157 -13.97 6.30 -12.93
C SER A 157 -15.09 5.57 -12.21
N LYS A 158 -16.33 6.03 -12.40
CA LYS A 158 -17.54 5.42 -11.80
C LYS A 158 -17.44 5.34 -10.28
N VAL A 159 -16.87 6.37 -9.65
CA VAL A 159 -16.72 6.46 -8.19
C VAL A 159 -18.07 6.67 -7.54
N GLN A 160 -18.41 5.82 -6.57
CA GLN A 160 -19.72 5.78 -5.94
C GLN A 160 -19.60 5.37 -4.48
N TRP A 161 -20.42 6.00 -3.64
CA TRP A 161 -20.71 5.51 -2.31
C TRP A 161 -21.55 4.23 -2.41
N TYR A 162 -21.23 3.24 -1.59
CA TYR A 162 -21.92 1.96 -1.49
C TYR A 162 -22.16 1.62 -0.02
N ASN A 163 -23.42 1.39 0.34
CA ASN A 163 -23.81 0.97 1.68
C ASN A 163 -23.69 -0.55 1.80
N ALA A 164 -22.47 -1.06 1.98
CA ALA A 164 -22.18 -2.48 2.06
C ALA A 164 -22.80 -3.14 3.31
N SER A 165 -22.73 -2.46 4.47
CA SER A 165 -23.25 -2.95 5.75
C SER A 165 -24.76 -2.84 5.90
N GLY A 166 -25.40 -1.94 5.14
CA GLY A 166 -26.83 -1.71 5.17
C GLY A 166 -27.61 -2.35 4.01
N ASP A 167 -28.33 -1.52 3.27
CA ASP A 167 -29.33 -1.94 2.27
C ASP A 167 -28.78 -2.08 0.84
N GLY A 168 -27.47 -1.93 0.65
CA GLY A 168 -26.85 -1.92 -0.68
C GLY A 168 -27.21 -0.68 -1.52
N THR A 169 -27.62 0.42 -0.88
CA THR A 169 -27.82 1.70 -1.56
C THR A 169 -26.51 2.22 -2.16
N ARG A 170 -26.64 2.90 -3.31
CA ARG A 170 -25.53 3.49 -4.04
C ARG A 170 -25.85 4.93 -4.40
N ALA A 171 -24.85 5.80 -4.27
CA ALA A 171 -24.92 7.18 -4.71
C ALA A 171 -23.63 7.55 -5.47
N PRO A 172 -23.70 8.42 -6.50
CA PRO A 172 -22.49 9.03 -7.04
C PRO A 172 -21.69 9.71 -5.93
N ALA A 173 -20.37 9.54 -5.94
CA ALA A 173 -19.47 10.26 -5.05
C ALA A 173 -18.74 11.34 -5.86
N SER A 174 -18.53 12.50 -5.25
CA SER A 174 -17.73 13.58 -5.80
C SER A 174 -16.57 13.86 -4.85
N PRO A 175 -15.36 14.09 -5.35
CA PRO A 175 -14.25 14.46 -4.48
C PRO A 175 -14.44 15.88 -3.95
N ILE A 176 -13.97 16.11 -2.73
CA ILE A 176 -13.91 17.46 -2.13
C ILE A 176 -12.76 18.26 -2.75
N GLU A 177 -11.68 17.59 -3.15
CA GLU A 177 -10.54 18.16 -3.86
C GLU A 177 -9.70 17.09 -4.57
N THR A 178 -8.80 17.52 -5.44
CA THR A 178 -7.76 16.69 -6.05
C THR A 178 -6.40 17.22 -5.63
N ARG A 179 -5.56 16.34 -5.08
CA ARG A 179 -4.20 16.66 -4.63
C ARG A 179 -3.18 16.07 -5.59
N SER A 180 -2.26 16.91 -6.07
CA SER A 180 -1.18 16.48 -6.96
C SER A 180 0.01 16.00 -6.17
N SER A 181 0.35 14.72 -6.36
CA SER A 181 1.41 14.02 -5.64
C SER A 181 2.61 13.74 -6.55
N ALA A 182 3.75 13.36 -5.96
CA ALA A 182 4.97 13.02 -6.68
C ALA A 182 4.83 11.83 -7.65
N ALA A 183 3.80 11.01 -7.48
CA ALA A 183 3.61 9.78 -8.25
C ALA A 183 2.39 9.86 -9.20
N SER A 184 1.25 10.32 -8.70
CA SER A 184 0.01 10.50 -9.46
C SER A 184 -1.04 11.23 -8.63
N ASP A 185 -1.90 12.01 -9.27
CA ASP A 185 -2.98 12.76 -8.60
C ASP A 185 -3.94 11.84 -7.83
N VAL A 186 -4.39 12.32 -6.67
CA VAL A 186 -5.31 11.64 -5.76
C VAL A 186 -6.53 12.52 -5.52
N ASP A 187 -7.71 12.00 -5.79
CA ASP A 187 -8.98 12.61 -5.43
C ASP A 187 -9.31 12.26 -3.97
N VAL A 188 -9.61 13.26 -3.16
CA VAL A 188 -9.94 13.10 -1.73
C VAL A 188 -11.44 13.16 -1.54
N TYR A 189 -11.97 12.24 -0.72
CA TYR A 189 -13.39 12.14 -0.39
C TYR A 189 -13.53 12.18 1.14
N ASP A 190 -14.58 12.84 1.61
CA ASP A 190 -15.00 12.82 3.01
C ASP A 190 -16.10 11.76 3.18
N LEU A 191 -15.95 10.87 4.16
CA LEU A 191 -16.97 9.85 4.44
C LEU A 191 -18.33 10.45 4.78
N THR A 192 -18.38 11.66 5.34
CA THR A 192 -19.62 12.35 5.72
C THR A 192 -20.46 12.82 4.52
N ASP A 193 -19.90 12.82 3.31
CA ASP A 193 -20.64 13.14 2.08
C ASP A 193 -21.63 12.03 1.65
N ALA A 194 -21.52 10.83 2.24
CA ALA A 194 -22.51 9.78 2.03
C ALA A 194 -23.80 10.10 2.81
N SER A 195 -24.92 10.29 2.10
CA SER A 195 -26.16 10.81 2.70
C SER A 195 -26.80 9.97 3.82
N TRP A 196 -26.31 8.74 4.04
CA TRP A 196 -26.78 7.83 5.09
C TRP A 196 -25.79 7.68 6.24
N TYR A 197 -24.61 8.27 6.13
CA TYR A 197 -23.57 8.19 7.14
C TYR A 197 -23.62 9.42 8.02
N ASP A 198 -23.66 9.21 9.34
CA ASP A 198 -23.59 10.28 10.33
C ASP A 198 -22.18 10.29 10.96
N PRO A 199 -21.47 11.44 10.98
CA PRO A 199 -20.20 11.60 11.68
C PRO A 199 -20.28 11.28 13.20
N PRO A 200 -19.14 11.25 13.92
CA PRO A 200 -19.02 10.52 15.18
C PRO A 200 -20.06 10.80 16.28
N PRO A 201 -20.37 9.80 17.14
CA PRO A 201 -19.60 8.58 17.39
C PRO A 201 -19.85 7.55 16.29
N TYR A 202 -18.81 7.30 15.47
CA TYR A 202 -18.94 6.78 14.11
C TYR A 202 -19.98 5.66 14.01
N ASP A 203 -20.98 5.82 13.13
CA ASP A 203 -22.06 4.84 12.95
C ASP A 203 -21.49 3.45 12.64
N GLU A 204 -22.21 2.39 13.03
CA GLU A 204 -21.89 0.97 12.76
C GLU A 204 -21.88 0.65 11.25
N ASN A 205 -22.27 1.59 10.38
CA ASN A 205 -22.42 1.41 8.93
C ASN A 205 -21.63 2.42 8.08
N PRO A 206 -20.29 2.42 8.14
CA PRO A 206 -19.48 3.34 7.37
C PRO A 206 -19.62 3.11 5.85
N PRO A 207 -19.63 4.17 5.01
CA PRO A 207 -19.85 4.05 3.58
C PRO A 207 -18.61 3.52 2.87
N THR A 208 -18.79 2.55 1.98
CA THR A 208 -17.71 2.01 1.14
C THR A 208 -17.59 2.82 -0.16
N LEU A 209 -16.38 3.18 -0.58
CA LEU A 209 -16.15 3.78 -1.90
C LEU A 209 -15.83 2.71 -2.92
N ILE A 210 -16.69 2.54 -3.92
CA ILE A 210 -16.41 1.66 -5.06
C ILE A 210 -16.05 2.46 -6.30
N TYR A 211 -15.08 1.96 -7.09
CA TYR A 211 -14.60 2.63 -8.30
C TYR A 211 -13.98 1.66 -9.30
N ALA A 212 -13.84 2.11 -10.54
CA ALA A 212 -13.12 1.41 -11.59
C ALA A 212 -11.85 2.19 -11.96
N VAL A 213 -10.70 1.53 -11.89
CA VAL A 213 -9.39 2.10 -12.23
C VAL A 213 -8.65 1.11 -13.13
N ASP A 214 -7.82 1.62 -14.03
CA ASP A 214 -6.94 0.77 -14.82
C ASP A 214 -5.73 0.32 -13.99
N TYR A 215 -5.30 -0.93 -14.18
CA TYR A 215 -4.23 -1.53 -13.36
C TYR A 215 -2.94 -0.69 -13.26
N PRO A 216 -2.43 -0.07 -14.35
CA PRO A 216 -1.23 0.76 -14.27
C PRO A 216 -1.42 2.04 -13.47
N ASP A 217 -2.64 2.58 -13.41
CA ASP A 217 -2.96 3.86 -12.76
C ASP A 217 -3.28 3.68 -11.27
N GLU A 218 -3.55 2.44 -10.85
CA GLU A 218 -3.87 2.11 -9.46
C GLU A 218 -2.64 2.13 -8.54
N VAL A 219 -1.49 1.68 -9.06
CA VAL A 219 -0.27 1.40 -8.28
C VAL A 219 0.51 2.66 -7.86
N PRO A 220 0.62 3.72 -8.70
CA PRO A 220 1.38 4.93 -8.37
C PRO A 220 0.85 5.69 -7.16
N CYS A 221 -0.47 5.75 -6.95
CA CYS A 221 -1.08 6.45 -5.81
C CYS A 221 -0.99 5.67 -4.48
N GLY A 222 -0.31 4.52 -4.44
CA GLY A 222 -0.26 3.70 -3.23
C GLY A 222 0.65 4.29 -2.15
N VAL A 223 0.30 4.06 -0.89
CA VAL A 223 1.22 4.31 0.23
C VAL A 223 2.35 3.28 0.20
N ARG A 224 3.55 3.70 0.58
CA ARG A 224 4.78 2.91 0.48
C ARG A 224 5.64 3.11 1.71
N VAL A 225 6.26 2.02 2.14
CA VAL A 225 7.40 2.04 3.03
C VAL A 225 8.62 1.67 2.21
N TYR A 226 9.73 2.37 2.41
CA TYR A 226 10.99 2.09 1.75
C TYR A 226 12.11 1.91 2.76
N ASP A 227 12.97 0.92 2.54
CA ASP A 227 14.30 0.87 3.15
C ASP A 227 15.27 1.60 2.21
N THR A 228 15.94 2.62 2.75
CA THR A 228 16.89 3.43 1.98
C THR A 228 18.13 2.64 1.62
N ARG A 229 18.46 1.57 2.35
CA ARG A 229 19.69 0.79 2.21
C ARG A 229 20.95 1.66 2.33
N GLY A 230 20.85 2.75 3.09
CA GLY A 230 21.91 3.74 3.28
C GLY A 230 22.13 4.70 2.10
N TYR A 231 21.16 4.82 1.18
CA TYR A 231 21.23 5.80 0.09
C TYR A 231 20.35 7.03 0.36
N ASP A 232 20.92 8.22 0.24
CA ASP A 232 20.19 9.49 0.49
C ASP A 232 19.00 9.72 -0.47
N SER A 233 19.09 9.17 -1.69
CA SER A 233 18.13 9.42 -2.77
C SER A 233 17.50 8.14 -3.29
N LYS A 234 16.21 8.22 -3.66
CA LYS A 234 15.45 7.06 -4.16
C LYS A 234 15.96 6.48 -5.48
N PHE A 235 16.47 7.34 -6.35
CA PHE A 235 16.93 6.99 -7.68
C PHE A 235 18.37 7.45 -7.91
N THR A 236 19.14 6.65 -8.63
CA THR A 236 20.45 7.07 -9.14
C THR A 236 20.29 8.16 -10.22
N THR A 237 21.41 8.76 -10.64
CA THR A 237 21.45 9.73 -11.74
C THR A 237 20.93 9.17 -13.07
N GLU A 238 20.95 7.85 -13.24
CA GLU A 238 20.44 7.12 -14.41
C GLU A 238 18.96 6.74 -14.27
N GLY A 239 18.31 7.13 -13.16
CA GLY A 239 16.90 6.83 -12.88
C GLY A 239 16.65 5.40 -12.39
N ILE A 240 17.68 4.70 -11.91
CA ILE A 240 17.53 3.35 -11.35
C ILE A 240 17.11 3.49 -9.88
N ARG A 241 16.03 2.82 -9.47
CA ARG A 241 15.60 2.82 -8.06
C ARG A 241 16.60 2.04 -7.23
N GLN A 242 17.08 2.63 -6.13
CA GLN A 242 18.02 2.01 -5.20
C GLN A 242 17.40 1.74 -3.81
N TRP A 243 16.34 2.46 -3.45
CA TRP A 243 15.53 2.15 -2.27
C TRP A 243 14.68 0.90 -2.50
N GLN A 244 14.70 0.00 -1.52
CA GLN A 244 13.86 -1.19 -1.49
C GLN A 244 12.45 -0.80 -1.06
N THR A 245 11.42 -1.34 -1.72
CA THR A 245 10.06 -1.24 -1.18
C THR A 245 9.82 -2.34 -0.16
N VAL A 246 9.48 -1.94 1.06
CA VAL A 246 9.13 -2.86 2.13
C VAL A 246 7.68 -3.30 1.98
N HIS A 247 7.43 -4.60 2.08
CA HIS A 247 6.09 -5.20 2.03
C HIS A 247 5.71 -5.96 3.30
N SER A 248 6.70 -6.36 4.10
CA SER A 248 6.51 -7.08 5.36
C SER A 248 6.68 -6.14 6.56
N THR A 249 5.88 -6.35 7.61
CA THR A 249 6.08 -5.71 8.92
C THR A 249 7.26 -6.32 9.69
N GLU A 250 7.71 -7.52 9.31
CA GLU A 250 8.87 -8.21 9.90
C GLU A 250 10.18 -7.88 9.18
N HIS A 251 10.21 -6.81 8.38
CA HIS A 251 11.42 -6.37 7.69
C HIS A 251 12.51 -5.96 8.70
N ASP A 252 13.73 -6.44 8.49
CA ASP A 252 14.87 -6.14 9.34
C ASP A 252 15.40 -4.73 9.05
N ILE A 253 15.02 -3.77 9.89
CA ILE A 253 15.36 -2.35 9.73
C ILE A 253 16.82 -2.16 10.14
N GLY A 254 17.70 -2.04 9.14
CA GLY A 254 19.13 -1.76 9.37
C GLY A 254 19.56 -0.33 9.02
N THR A 255 18.71 0.42 8.32
CA THR A 255 18.98 1.80 7.88
C THR A 255 17.71 2.63 7.92
N GLU A 256 17.80 3.92 7.56
CA GLU A 256 16.65 4.81 7.51
C GLU A 256 15.49 4.22 6.69
N ILE A 257 14.29 4.30 7.24
CA ILE A 257 13.03 3.90 6.62
C ILE A 257 12.23 5.13 6.21
N VAL A 258 11.62 5.09 5.02
CA VAL A 258 10.77 6.17 4.52
C VAL A 258 9.34 5.71 4.33
N MET A 259 8.41 6.23 5.14
CA MET A 259 6.97 6.05 4.95
C MET A 259 6.43 7.20 4.09
N SER A 260 5.79 6.91 2.95
CA SER A 260 5.36 7.93 2.00
C SER A 260 4.02 7.61 1.34
N ASN A 261 3.16 8.63 1.21
CA ASN A 261 1.96 8.60 0.37
C ASN A 261 2.10 9.43 -0.92
N ALA A 262 3.33 9.82 -1.27
CA ALA A 262 3.69 10.73 -2.36
C ALA A 262 3.25 12.21 -2.23
N LEU A 263 2.56 12.60 -1.16
CA LEU A 263 2.29 14.00 -0.79
C LEU A 263 3.17 14.44 0.37
N ILE A 264 3.29 13.58 1.38
CA ILE A 264 4.21 13.70 2.50
C ILE A 264 5.02 12.41 2.59
N ARG A 265 6.26 12.53 3.08
CA ARG A 265 7.05 11.39 3.50
C ARG A 265 7.74 11.67 4.82
N LEU A 266 7.71 10.67 5.69
CA LEU A 266 8.39 10.63 6.96
C LEU A 266 9.62 9.73 6.81
N ARG A 267 10.80 10.27 7.13
CA ARG A 267 12.06 9.53 7.16
C ARG A 267 12.43 9.28 8.61
N LEU A 268 12.64 8.00 8.92
CA LEU A 268 12.83 7.48 10.26
C LEU A 268 14.23 6.88 10.33
N ASP A 269 15.17 7.60 10.95
CA ASP A 269 16.57 7.20 11.07
C ASP A 269 16.86 6.78 12.51
N GLU A 270 16.40 5.58 12.86
CA GLU A 270 16.62 4.97 14.17
C GLU A 270 18.12 4.90 14.55
N PRO A 271 19.06 4.49 13.66
CA PRO A 271 20.48 4.46 14.00
C PRO A 271 21.08 5.80 14.45
N ASN A 272 20.57 6.92 13.91
CA ASN A 272 21.01 8.26 14.28
C ASN A 272 20.07 8.95 15.28
N GLY A 273 18.93 8.34 15.59
CA GLY A 273 17.90 8.85 16.48
C GLY A 273 17.21 10.11 15.96
N THR A 274 17.12 10.28 14.64
CA THR A 274 16.56 11.46 13.99
C THR A 274 15.31 11.12 13.17
N LEU A 275 14.55 12.17 12.86
CA LEU A 275 13.33 12.08 12.06
C LEU A 275 13.26 13.32 11.16
N GLU A 276 13.03 13.10 9.87
CA GLU A 276 12.82 14.15 8.88
C GLU A 276 11.44 13.97 8.24
N ALA A 277 10.80 15.08 7.84
CA ALA A 277 9.63 15.03 6.98
C ALA A 277 9.82 15.95 5.77
N GLU A 278 9.29 15.51 4.65
CA GLU A 278 9.29 16.27 3.41
C GLU A 278 7.89 16.29 2.80
N GLU A 279 7.50 17.44 2.30
CA GLU A 279 6.26 17.66 1.56
C GLU A 279 6.55 17.79 0.07
N TRP A 280 5.62 17.31 -0.74
CA TRP A 280 5.70 17.42 -2.18
C TRP A 280 5.17 18.77 -2.65
N ASP A 281 6.05 19.57 -3.27
CA ASP A 281 5.67 20.80 -3.95
C ASP A 281 5.43 20.53 -5.45
N SER A 282 4.16 20.37 -5.81
CA SER A 282 3.72 20.22 -7.20
C SER A 282 4.03 21.43 -8.10
N GLY A 283 4.27 22.61 -7.53
CA GLY A 283 4.66 23.81 -8.27
C GLY A 283 6.11 23.78 -8.75
N THR A 284 6.97 23.06 -8.03
CA THR A 284 8.40 22.90 -8.36
C THR A 284 8.79 21.48 -8.78
N ASP A 285 7.85 20.52 -8.69
CA ASP A 285 8.09 19.09 -8.96
C ASP A 285 9.22 18.54 -8.07
N SER A 286 9.20 18.92 -6.79
CA SER A 286 10.27 18.59 -5.86
C SER A 286 9.78 18.39 -4.41
N TRP A 287 10.58 17.66 -3.63
CA TRP A 287 10.39 17.49 -2.19
C TRP A 287 10.99 18.67 -1.44
N THR A 288 10.26 19.18 -0.45
CA THR A 288 10.70 20.27 0.44
C THR A 288 10.68 19.78 1.89
N THR A 289 11.82 19.89 2.57
CA THR A 289 11.94 19.56 4.00
C THR A 289 11.08 20.49 4.86
N VAL A 290 10.36 19.90 5.83
CA VAL A 290 9.48 20.62 6.78
C VAL A 290 10.23 21.06 8.06
N GLY A 291 11.49 20.63 8.22
CA GLY A 291 12.40 21.17 9.23
C GLY A 291 12.56 20.32 10.50
N LEU A 292 11.89 19.16 10.59
CA LEU A 292 11.90 18.32 11.79
C LEU A 292 13.32 17.98 12.27
N GLU A 293 14.20 17.49 11.41
CA GLU A 293 15.58 17.14 11.82
C GLU A 293 16.35 18.37 12.33
N ALA A 294 16.20 19.53 11.67
CA ALA A 294 16.90 20.76 12.05
C ALA A 294 16.39 21.37 13.37
N ASP A 295 15.11 21.17 13.66
CA ASP A 295 14.41 21.70 14.84
C ASP A 295 14.25 20.65 15.96
N GLN A 296 14.90 19.48 15.83
CA GLN A 296 14.83 18.41 16.82
C GLN A 296 15.31 18.88 18.20
N PRO A 297 14.49 18.75 19.26
CA PRO A 297 14.91 19.08 20.62
C PRO A 297 16.07 18.20 21.06
N ALA A 298 17.08 18.78 21.72
CA ALA A 298 18.25 18.04 22.22
C ALA A 298 17.91 16.96 23.27
N THR A 299 16.70 17.00 23.81
CA THR A 299 16.19 16.04 24.81
C THR A 299 15.40 14.90 24.18
N VAL A 300 15.10 14.96 22.87
CA VAL A 300 14.26 13.98 22.18
C VAL A 300 15.11 13.24 21.14
N SER A 301 15.04 11.91 21.13
CA SER A 301 15.61 11.09 20.07
C SER A 301 14.68 9.94 19.69
N LEU A 302 14.68 9.56 18.41
CA LEU A 302 13.98 8.37 17.93
C LEU A 302 14.74 7.13 18.44
N PHE A 303 14.09 6.32 19.26
CA PHE A 303 14.70 5.16 19.91
C PHE A 303 14.45 3.87 19.14
N ASP A 304 13.25 3.69 18.59
CA ASP A 304 12.83 2.44 17.94
C ASP A 304 11.72 2.69 16.91
N VAL A 305 11.69 1.87 15.85
CA VAL A 305 10.70 1.93 14.78
C VAL A 305 10.13 0.54 14.49
N ASP A 306 8.88 0.32 14.91
CA ASP A 306 8.17 -0.93 14.64
C ASP A 306 7.11 -0.74 13.54
N LEU A 307 7.25 -1.43 12.40
CA LEU A 307 6.21 -1.42 11.37
C LEU A 307 5.02 -2.27 11.81
N MET A 308 3.84 -1.65 11.91
CA MET A 308 2.61 -2.30 12.37
C MET A 308 1.72 -2.72 11.19
N ASP A 309 1.67 -1.91 10.14
CA ASP A 309 0.89 -2.20 8.93
C ASP A 309 1.53 -1.60 7.69
N VAL A 310 1.64 -2.38 6.62
CA VAL A 310 2.09 -1.92 5.30
C VAL A 310 1.05 -2.31 4.26
N THR A 311 0.15 -1.37 3.92
CA THR A 311 -0.95 -1.63 2.98
C THR A 311 -0.86 -0.72 1.75
N MET A 312 -1.73 -0.96 0.75
CA MET A 312 -1.77 -0.13 -0.46
C MET A 312 -2.25 1.31 -0.24
N VAL A 313 -2.95 1.58 0.87
CA VAL A 313 -3.63 2.86 1.10
C VAL A 313 -3.25 3.51 2.41
N ARG A 314 -2.50 2.80 3.25
CA ARG A 314 -2.07 3.22 4.57
C ARG A 314 -0.79 2.49 4.96
N ALA A 315 0.10 3.17 5.66
CA ALA A 315 1.17 2.54 6.43
C ALA A 315 1.10 3.05 7.88
N ARG A 316 1.41 2.17 8.84
CA ARG A 316 1.44 2.49 10.27
C ARG A 316 2.73 1.95 10.89
N ALA A 317 3.39 2.78 11.67
CA ALA A 317 4.52 2.40 12.51
C ALA A 317 4.27 2.84 13.96
N GLN A 318 4.76 2.09 14.93
CA GLN A 318 4.92 2.54 16.30
C GLN A 318 6.35 3.09 16.43
N LEU A 319 6.44 4.35 16.84
CA LEU A 319 7.68 5.07 17.07
C LEU A 319 7.88 5.19 18.56
N THR A 320 9.02 4.70 19.07
CA THR A 320 9.42 4.95 20.46
C THR A 320 10.40 6.10 20.47
N PHE A 321 10.15 7.09 21.33
CA PHE A 321 11.06 8.22 21.54
C PHE A 321 11.68 8.13 22.93
N ASP A 322 12.97 8.44 23.03
CA ASP A 322 13.63 8.72 24.31
C ASP A 322 13.59 10.24 24.54
N ILE A 323 12.99 10.64 25.66
CA ILE A 323 12.78 12.01 26.10
C ILE A 323 13.35 12.17 27.49
N ASP A 324 14.55 12.76 27.60
CA ASP A 324 15.27 12.89 28.88
C ASP A 324 15.43 11.56 29.66
N ASP A 325 15.82 10.48 28.96
CA ASP A 325 15.96 9.10 29.47
C ASP A 325 14.61 8.40 29.81
N GLU A 326 13.47 8.99 29.43
CA GLU A 326 12.14 8.38 29.54
C GLU A 326 11.58 8.01 28.16
N LEU A 327 11.12 6.77 28.01
CA LEU A 327 10.54 6.30 26.75
C LEU A 327 9.07 6.69 26.63
N PHE A 328 8.67 7.18 25.47
CA PHE A 328 7.27 7.47 25.11
C PHE A 328 6.97 6.98 23.70
N SER A 329 5.86 6.25 23.54
CA SER A 329 5.47 5.67 22.25
C SER A 329 4.37 6.46 21.53
N LEU A 330 4.50 6.61 20.21
CA LEU A 330 3.46 7.17 19.34
C LEU A 330 3.28 6.30 18.10
N ASN A 331 2.04 6.05 17.69
CA ASN A 331 1.78 5.51 16.36
C ASN A 331 1.83 6.64 15.33
N ALA A 332 2.62 6.47 14.27
CA ALA A 332 2.62 7.33 13.09
C ALA A 332 1.87 6.63 11.94
N ILE A 333 0.92 7.34 11.34
CA ILE A 333 0.03 6.81 10.31
C ILE A 333 0.10 7.69 9.06
N VAL A 334 0.53 7.09 7.95
CA VAL A 334 0.54 7.72 6.63
C VAL A 334 -0.63 7.18 5.83
N ASN A 335 -1.60 8.04 5.49
CA ASN A 335 -2.78 7.69 4.72
C ASN A 335 -2.72 8.21 3.28
N ARG A 336 -3.25 7.45 2.33
CA ARG A 336 -3.31 7.87 0.93
C ARG A 336 -4.14 9.15 0.78
N GLY A 337 -3.53 10.16 0.17
CA GLY A 337 -4.19 11.42 -0.12
C GLY A 337 -4.15 12.41 1.03
N HIS A 338 -3.55 12.09 2.18
CA HIS A 338 -3.37 13.04 3.30
C HIS A 338 -2.12 13.89 3.09
N ASN A 339 -2.12 15.14 3.56
CA ASN A 339 -0.92 16.00 3.52
C ASN A 339 -0.11 15.89 4.81
N ASP A 340 -0.73 15.38 5.87
CA ASP A 340 -0.18 15.33 7.22
C ASP A 340 -0.07 13.89 7.71
N ILE A 341 0.70 13.68 8.77
CA ILE A 341 0.85 12.41 9.47
C ILE A 341 -0.14 12.37 10.63
N GLN A 342 -0.94 11.31 10.72
CA GLN A 342 -1.77 11.09 11.89
C GLN A 342 -0.95 10.43 12.99
N PHE A 343 -0.79 11.13 14.12
CA PHE A 343 -0.16 10.59 15.32
C PHE A 343 -1.23 10.17 16.32
N SER A 344 -0.97 9.12 17.08
CA SER A 344 -1.85 8.71 18.18
C SER A 344 -1.08 8.03 19.29
N VAL A 345 -1.52 8.24 20.53
CA VAL A 345 -1.05 7.49 21.69
C VAL A 345 -1.56 6.05 21.57
N PRO A 346 -0.69 5.03 21.53
CA PRO A 346 -1.12 3.65 21.44
C PRO A 346 -1.79 3.20 22.75
N GLU A 347 -2.64 2.16 22.69
CA GLU A 347 -3.42 1.68 23.85
C GLU A 347 -2.56 1.24 25.06
N ASN A 348 -1.30 0.90 24.83
CA ASN A 348 -0.32 0.49 25.84
C ASN A 348 0.52 1.64 26.40
N GLU A 349 0.30 2.88 25.93
CA GLU A 349 0.96 4.10 26.42
C GLU A 349 -0.06 4.98 27.16
N THR A 350 0.40 5.81 28.10
CA THR A 350 -0.46 6.75 28.82
C THR A 350 -0.10 8.18 28.46
N GLY A 351 -1.05 8.88 27.83
CA GLY A 351 -0.92 10.31 27.54
C GLY A 351 -0.89 11.21 28.79
N PRO A 352 -0.67 12.53 28.62
CA PRO A 352 -0.61 13.22 27.32
C PRO A 352 0.73 13.05 26.61
N VAL A 353 0.78 13.40 25.32
CA VAL A 353 2.07 13.50 24.59
C VAL A 353 2.97 14.53 25.28
N PRO A 354 4.25 14.22 25.56
CA PRO A 354 5.18 15.18 26.14
C PRO A 354 5.32 16.44 25.28
N GLN A 355 5.24 17.62 25.90
CA GLN A 355 5.16 18.90 25.17
C GLN A 355 6.31 19.12 24.17
N SER A 356 7.54 18.71 24.51
CA SER A 356 8.68 18.85 23.60
C SER A 356 8.53 18.00 22.33
N LEU A 357 7.90 16.83 22.45
CA LEU A 357 7.61 15.95 21.33
C LEU A 357 6.41 16.48 20.53
N GLU A 358 5.37 16.94 21.21
CA GLU A 358 4.19 17.56 20.58
C GLU A 358 4.58 18.78 19.75
N ASP A 359 5.31 19.73 20.33
CA ASP A 359 5.76 20.96 19.65
C ASP A 359 6.63 20.64 18.43
N TRP A 360 7.46 19.61 18.55
CA TRP A 360 8.37 19.18 17.48
C TRP A 360 7.64 18.53 16.31
N LEU A 361 6.67 17.65 16.56
CA LEU A 361 5.92 16.94 15.52
C LEU A 361 4.76 17.75 14.92
N SER A 362 4.29 18.79 15.62
CA SER A 362 3.17 19.65 15.20
C SER A 362 3.22 20.15 13.75
N PRO A 363 4.38 20.51 13.15
CA PRO A 363 4.43 20.99 11.77
C PRO A 363 3.92 19.99 10.73
N VAL A 364 3.92 18.69 11.04
CA VAL A 364 3.47 17.62 10.14
C VAL A 364 2.31 16.80 10.71
N ALA A 365 1.87 17.10 11.93
CA ALA A 365 0.82 16.36 12.60
C ALA A 365 -0.54 16.77 12.07
N SER A 366 -1.36 15.78 11.72
CA SER A 366 -2.77 16.02 11.41
C SER A 366 -3.50 16.49 12.66
N THR A 367 -4.37 17.49 12.49
CA THR A 367 -5.28 17.97 13.52
C THR A 367 -6.53 17.09 13.66
N SER A 368 -6.72 16.11 12.76
CA SER A 368 -7.90 15.24 12.74
C SER A 368 -7.77 14.08 13.72
N ILE A 369 -8.72 14.01 14.64
CA ILE A 369 -8.93 12.87 15.55
C ILE A 369 -9.71 11.74 14.87
N ALA A 370 -10.06 11.88 13.59
CA ALA A 370 -10.77 10.87 12.81
C ALA A 370 -9.81 10.09 11.91
N ASP A 371 -9.58 8.82 12.24
CA ASP A 371 -8.90 7.90 11.33
C ASP A 371 -9.96 7.09 10.57
N ALA A 372 -9.97 7.22 9.23
CA ALA A 372 -10.88 6.45 8.38
C ALA A 372 -10.58 4.94 8.38
N ASN A 373 -9.34 4.56 8.73
CA ASN A 373 -8.86 3.19 8.80
C ASN A 373 -9.26 2.34 7.58
N ALA A 374 -9.07 2.92 6.39
CA ALA A 374 -9.57 2.33 5.16
C ALA A 374 -8.73 1.12 4.72
N SER A 375 -9.41 0.03 4.40
CA SER A 375 -8.83 -1.13 3.75
C SER A 375 -9.20 -1.16 2.26
N LYS A 376 -8.34 -1.75 1.42
CA LYS A 376 -8.57 -1.82 -0.03
C LYS A 376 -8.90 -3.24 -0.45
N THR A 377 -10.07 -3.41 -1.08
CA THR A 377 -10.58 -4.72 -1.48
C THR A 377 -11.24 -4.68 -2.87
N LEU A 378 -12.02 -5.71 -3.19
CA LEU A 378 -12.82 -5.84 -4.40
C LEU A 378 -14.28 -6.10 -4.05
N VAL A 379 -15.19 -5.45 -4.77
CA VAL A 379 -16.62 -5.72 -4.71
C VAL A 379 -17.07 -6.27 -6.06
N SER A 380 -17.78 -7.41 -6.06
CA SER A 380 -18.25 -8.00 -7.30
C SER A 380 -19.29 -7.10 -7.97
N ARG A 381 -19.16 -6.94 -9.29
CA ARG A 381 -20.15 -6.24 -10.10
C ARG A 381 -21.50 -6.96 -10.11
N SER A 382 -21.55 -8.27 -9.91
CA SER A 382 -22.83 -8.99 -9.80
C SER A 382 -23.63 -8.53 -8.60
N ASP A 383 -22.95 -8.27 -7.48
CA ASP A 383 -23.57 -8.02 -6.19
C ASP A 383 -24.15 -6.60 -6.12
N VAL A 384 -23.57 -5.70 -6.91
CA VAL A 384 -24.03 -4.31 -7.04
C VAL A 384 -24.88 -4.05 -8.29
N ARG A 385 -25.10 -5.04 -9.16
CA ARG A 385 -25.99 -4.90 -10.34
C ARG A 385 -27.45 -4.89 -9.88
N ARG A 386 -28.24 -3.99 -10.47
CA ARG A 386 -29.71 -3.96 -10.34
C ARG A 386 -30.34 -4.18 -11.71
#